data_AF-A0A959V8P2-F1
#
_entry.id   AF-A0A959V8P2-F1
#
_cell.length_a   1.000
_cell.length_b   1.000
_cell.length_c   1.000
_cell.angle_alpha   90.00
_cell.angle_beta   90.00
_cell.angle_gamma   90.00
#
_symmetry.space_group_name_H-M   'P 1'
#
loop_
_entity.id
_entity.type
_entity.pdbx_description
1 polymer ?
#
loop_
_entity_poly.entity_id
_entity_poly.type
_entity_poly.pdbx_seq_one_letter_code
_entity_poly.pdbx_strand_id
1 'polypeptide(L)'
;MNGAGPLPLEGISIMGLLRGLLGMASLIAIAWAFSAKRRQVDWKVVGIGLGLQFVLALCILYVPAVQFGFEVVGKVFVKVLDFTKAGSEFLFRDLMDVKSFGFIFALQILPTIIFFSALTSVLFYLGIIQKVVYALA
;
A
#
# COMPACT_ATOMS: atom_id res chain seq x y z
N MET A 1 -2.98 17.82 -31.95
CA MET A 1 -1.70 17.08 -31.92
C MET A 1 -0.80 17.75 -30.90
N ASN A 2 -0.66 17.16 -29.71
CA ASN A 2 0.47 17.38 -28.78
C ASN A 2 0.61 16.07 -28.01
N GLY A 3 1.43 15.18 -28.58
CA GLY A 3 1.64 13.81 -28.14
C GLY A 3 2.59 13.72 -26.95
N ALA A 4 2.14 14.16 -25.77
CA ALA A 4 2.78 13.75 -24.53
C ALA A 4 2.06 12.50 -24.01
N GLY A 5 2.26 11.37 -24.70
CA GLY A 5 2.11 10.08 -24.04
C GLY A 5 3.05 10.01 -22.83
N PRO A 6 2.76 9.19 -21.81
CA PRO A 6 3.71 8.99 -20.72
C PRO A 6 5.08 8.66 -21.32
N LEU A 7 6.11 9.38 -20.85
CA LEU A 7 7.48 9.21 -21.32
C LEU A 7 7.81 7.71 -21.38
N PRO A 8 8.44 7.21 -22.45
CA PRO A 8 8.85 5.82 -22.51
C PRO A 8 9.64 5.54 -21.22
N LEU A 9 9.32 4.42 -20.57
CA LEU A 9 10.12 3.92 -19.44
C LEU A 9 11.49 3.55 -20.02
N GLU A 10 12.35 4.57 -20.20
CA GLU A 10 13.77 4.35 -20.39
C GLU A 10 14.19 3.43 -19.25
N GLY A 11 14.78 2.28 -19.61
CA GLY A 11 15.32 1.36 -18.62
C GLY A 11 16.25 2.09 -17.66
N ILE A 12 16.60 1.44 -16.54
CA ILE A 12 17.39 1.99 -15.43
C ILE A 12 18.38 3.08 -15.89
N SER A 13 17.95 4.34 -15.82
CA SER A 13 18.76 5.48 -16.21
C SER A 13 19.69 5.80 -15.05
N ILE A 14 20.98 5.99 -15.33
CA ILE A 14 21.98 6.34 -14.32
C ILE A 14 21.53 7.58 -13.53
N MET A 15 20.95 8.56 -14.22
CA MET A 15 20.41 9.76 -13.58
C MET A 15 19.22 9.43 -12.66
N GLY A 16 18.35 8.51 -13.06
CA GLY A 16 17.23 8.04 -12.24
C GLY A 16 17.69 7.28 -11.00
N LEU A 17 18.69 6.42 -11.14
CA LEU A 17 19.27 5.65 -10.04
C LEU A 17 19.97 6.58 -9.03
N LEU A 18 20.76 7.55 -9.52
CA LEU A 18 21.40 8.56 -8.68
C LEU A 18 20.37 9.44 -7.94
N ARG A 19 19.28 9.85 -8.61
CA ARG A 19 18.18 10.57 -7.96
C ARG A 19 17.49 9.74 -6.88
N GLY A 20 17.26 8.45 -7.14
CA GLY A 20 16.69 7.51 -6.16
C GLY A 20 17.59 7.33 -4.94
N LEU A 21 18.89 7.12 -5.14
CA LEU A 21 19.89 7.05 -4.06
C LEU A 21 19.93 8.34 -3.24
N LEU A 22 19.94 9.50 -3.90
CA LEU A 22 19.94 10.81 -3.24
C LEU A 22 18.66 11.02 -2.43
N GLY A 23 17.50 10.57 -2.94
CA GLY A 23 16.23 10.59 -2.20
C GLY A 23 16.25 9.72 -0.94
N MET A 24 16.79 8.50 -1.03
CA MET A 24 16.93 7.63 0.15
C MET A 24 17.90 8.24 1.18
N ALA A 25 19.05 8.77 0.72
CA ALA A 25 20.02 9.42 1.59
C ALA A 25 19.44 10.66 2.28
N SER A 26 18.64 11.47 1.59
CA SER A 26 18.01 12.66 2.17
C SER A 26 16.96 12.29 3.22
N LEU A 27 16.13 11.26 3.00
CA LEU A 27 15.17 10.78 3.99
C LEU A 27 15.86 10.26 5.25
N ILE A 28 16.95 9.50 5.09
CA ILE A 28 17.77 9.03 6.23
C ILE A 28 18.39 10.22 6.97
N ALA A 29 18.91 11.21 6.25
CA ALA A 29 19.49 12.42 6.85
C ALA A 29 18.46 13.23 7.64
N ILE A 30 17.24 13.39 7.12
CA ILE A 30 16.13 14.06 7.82
C ILE A 30 15.75 13.26 9.07
N ALA A 31 15.56 11.95 8.96
CA ALA A 31 15.24 11.09 10.10
C ALA A 31 16.33 11.15 11.18
N TRP A 32 17.60 11.18 10.79
CA TRP A 32 18.74 11.35 11.71
C TRP A 32 18.76 12.74 12.34
N ALA A 33 18.48 13.80 11.58
CA ALA A 33 18.45 15.18 12.09
C ALA A 33 17.36 15.38 13.16
N PHE A 34 16.18 14.78 12.96
CA PHE A 34 15.07 14.82 13.91
C PHE A 34 15.16 13.75 15.01
N SER A 35 16.18 12.90 15.02
CA SER A 35 16.36 11.88 16.06
C SER A 35 16.76 12.50 17.40
N ALA A 36 16.01 12.15 18.45
CA ALA A 36 16.27 12.61 19.81
C ALA A 36 17.63 12.17 20.38
N LYS A 37 18.16 11.02 19.91
CA LYS A 37 19.47 10.49 20.32
C LYS A 37 20.30 10.10 19.09
N ARG A 38 20.72 11.11 18.32
CA ARG A 38 21.49 10.97 17.06
C ARG A 38 22.71 10.03 17.14
N ARG A 39 23.33 9.92 18.32
CA ARG A 39 24.50 9.05 18.59
C ARG A 39 24.15 7.61 18.96
N GLN A 40 22.88 7.32 19.28
CA GLN A 40 22.40 5.97 19.64
C GLN A 40 21.64 5.31 18.48
N VAL A 41 21.72 5.88 17.28
CA VAL A 41 21.15 5.25 16.08
C VAL A 41 21.96 4.01 15.75
N ASP A 42 21.31 2.85 15.82
CA ASP A 42 21.92 1.58 15.43
C ASP A 42 21.92 1.44 13.91
N TRP A 43 23.07 1.76 13.30
CA TRP A 43 23.28 1.68 11.86
C TRP A 43 23.17 0.25 11.30
N LYS A 44 23.34 -0.78 12.15
CA LYS A 44 23.12 -2.17 11.74
C LYS A 44 21.63 -2.42 11.52
N VAL A 45 20.77 -1.94 12.42
CA VAL A 45 19.31 -2.06 12.29
C VAL A 45 18.81 -1.27 11.08
N VAL A 46 19.31 -0.04 10.88
CA VAL A 46 18.97 0.77 9.70
C VAL A 46 19.37 0.07 8.40
N GLY A 47 20.60 -0.48 8.34
CA GLY A 47 21.08 -1.21 7.18
C GLY A 47 20.28 -2.49 6.89
N ILE A 48 19.92 -3.25 7.93
CA ILE A 48 19.07 -4.45 7.80
C ILE A 48 17.68 -4.07 7.30
N GLY A 49 17.07 -3.01 7.86
CA GLY A 49 15.74 -2.54 7.44
C GLY A 49 15.71 -2.08 5.99
N LEU A 50 16.70 -1.28 5.57
CA LEU A 50 16.84 -0.85 4.18
C LEU A 50 17.10 -2.03 3.23
N GLY A 51 17.96 -2.97 3.64
CA GLY A 51 18.22 -4.18 2.88
C GLY A 51 16.97 -5.02 2.68
N LEU A 52 16.20 -5.26 3.75
CA LEU A 52 14.93 -5.97 3.69
C LEU A 52 13.92 -5.27 2.77
N GLN A 53 13.80 -3.94 2.86
CA GLN A 53 12.93 -3.16 1.98
C GLN A 53 13.33 -3.31 0.51
N PHE A 54 14.63 -3.28 0.22
CA PHE A 54 15.15 -3.43 -1.14
C PHE A 54 14.91 -4.85 -1.69
N VAL A 55 15.17 -5.87 -0.88
CA VAL A 55 14.92 -7.27 -1.23
C VAL A 55 13.44 -7.50 -1.49
N LEU A 56 12.55 -7.05 -0.60
CA LEU A 56 11.10 -7.16 -0.80
C LEU A 56 10.65 -6.45 -2.07
N ALA A 57 11.15 -5.24 -2.33
CA ALA A 57 10.83 -4.50 -3.55
C ALA A 57 11.25 -5.27 -4.82
N LEU A 58 12.46 -5.84 -4.84
CA LEU A 58 12.93 -6.65 -5.96
C LEU A 58 12.13 -7.95 -6.10
N CYS A 59 11.82 -8.62 -5.00
CA CYS A 59 10.98 -9.81 -5.01
C CYS A 59 9.61 -9.51 -5.62
N ILE A 60 8.95 -8.43 -5.18
CA ILE A 60 7.61 -8.06 -5.68
C ILE A 60 7.68 -7.54 -7.13
N LEU A 61 8.72 -6.81 -7.53
CA LEU A 61 8.79 -6.19 -8.86
C LEU A 61 9.37 -7.10 -9.96
N TYR A 62 10.20 -8.09 -9.62
CA TYR A 62 10.89 -8.92 -10.63
C TYR A 62 10.56 -10.41 -10.57
N VAL A 63 10.08 -10.95 -9.44
CA VAL A 63 9.83 -12.39 -9.31
C VAL A 63 8.38 -12.70 -9.69
N PRO A 64 8.11 -13.40 -10.81
CA PRO A 64 6.75 -13.61 -11.30
C PRO A 64 5.86 -14.40 -10.33
N ALA A 65 6.46 -15.36 -9.61
CA ALA A 65 5.74 -16.13 -8.59
C ALA A 65 5.25 -15.25 -7.43
N VAL A 66 6.06 -14.27 -7.01
CA VAL A 66 5.69 -13.31 -5.95
C VAL A 66 4.62 -12.36 -6.45
N GLN A 67 4.79 -11.81 -7.67
CA GLN A 67 3.78 -10.97 -8.32
C GLN A 67 2.42 -11.65 -8.38
N PHE A 68 2.39 -12.91 -8.83
CA PHE A 68 1.16 -13.69 -8.89
C PHE A 68 0.52 -13.85 -7.51
N GLY A 69 1.31 -14.14 -6.47
CA GLY A 69 0.82 -14.20 -5.09
C GLY A 69 0.14 -12.89 -4.66
N PHE A 70 0.79 -11.75 -4.89
CA PHE A 70 0.22 -10.43 -4.58
C PHE A 70 -1.00 -10.09 -5.44
N GLU A 71 -1.04 -10.51 -6.70
CA GLU A 71 -2.19 -10.33 -7.58
C GLU A 71 -3.41 -11.10 -7.08
N VAL A 72 -3.22 -12.35 -6.64
CA VAL A 72 -4.29 -13.17 -6.04
C VAL A 72 -4.83 -12.48 -4.78
N VAL A 73 -3.94 -12.02 -3.89
CA VAL A 73 -4.35 -11.29 -2.69
C VAL A 73 -5.12 -10.02 -3.08
N GLY A 74 -4.62 -9.25 -4.04
CA GLY A 74 -5.29 -8.05 -4.55
C GLY A 74 -6.70 -8.33 -5.07
N LYS A 75 -6.90 -9.42 -5.82
CA LYS A 75 -8.23 -9.85 -6.29
C LYS A 75 -9.18 -10.18 -5.14
N VAL A 76 -8.68 -10.78 -4.06
CA VAL A 76 -9.49 -11.02 -2.85
C VAL A 76 -9.95 -9.68 -2.23
N PHE A 77 -9.05 -8.69 -2.11
CA PHE A 77 -9.40 -7.36 -1.61
C PHE A 77 -10.43 -6.65 -2.50
N VAL A 78 -10.27 -6.72 -3.83
CA VAL A 78 -11.26 -6.16 -4.77
C VAL A 78 -12.62 -6.81 -4.60
N LYS A 79 -12.68 -8.13 -4.43
CA LYS A 79 -13.94 -8.84 -4.20
C LYS A 79 -14.62 -8.42 -2.88
N VAL A 80 -13.83 -8.12 -1.84
CA VAL A 80 -14.33 -7.57 -0.59
C VAL A 80 -14.90 -6.15 -0.77
N LEU A 81 -14.23 -5.31 -1.58
CA LEU A 81 -14.75 -4.00 -1.95
C LEU A 81 -16.08 -4.10 -2.70
N ASP A 82 -16.21 -5.07 -3.61
CA ASP A 82 -17.47 -5.30 -4.35
C ASP A 82 -18.63 -5.68 -3.41
N PHE A 83 -18.39 -6.54 -2.41
CA PHE A 83 -19.40 -6.85 -1.39
C PHE A 83 -19.80 -5.63 -0.56
N THR A 84 -18.81 -4.77 -0.23
CA THR A 84 -19.09 -3.52 0.49
C THR A 84 -19.94 -2.57 -0.35
N LYS A 85 -19.62 -2.46 -1.64
CA LYS A 85 -20.37 -1.64 -2.59
C LYS A 85 -21.82 -2.12 -2.70
N ALA A 86 -22.04 -3.42 -2.88
CA ALA A 86 -23.39 -4.00 -2.93
C ALA A 86 -24.19 -3.74 -1.64
N GLY A 87 -23.55 -3.86 -0.46
CA GLY A 87 -24.19 -3.51 0.82
C GLY A 87 -24.53 -2.03 0.95
N SER A 88 -23.66 -1.15 0.44
CA SER A 88 -23.87 0.30 0.46
C SER A 88 -24.98 0.73 -0.50
N GLU A 89 -25.05 0.13 -1.69
CA GLU A 89 -26.16 0.32 -2.63
C GLU A 89 -27.48 -0.16 -2.04
N PHE A 90 -27.49 -1.26 -1.28
CA PHE A 90 -28.68 -1.71 -0.56
C PHE A 90 -29.15 -0.69 0.50
N LEU A 91 -28.22 -0.14 1.29
CA LEU A 91 -28.53 0.81 2.38
C LEU A 91 -28.91 2.21 1.88
N PHE A 92 -28.22 2.71 0.86
CA PHE A 92 -28.30 4.12 0.45
C PHE A 92 -28.88 4.34 -0.95
N ARG A 93 -29.08 3.26 -1.74
CA ARG A 93 -29.72 3.25 -3.06
C ARG A 93 -29.32 4.43 -3.95
N ASP A 94 -30.26 5.31 -4.26
CA ASP A 94 -30.10 6.41 -5.21
C ASP A 94 -29.05 7.42 -4.75
N LEU A 95 -28.76 7.53 -3.44
CA LEU A 95 -27.72 8.42 -2.91
C LEU A 95 -26.30 7.97 -3.26
N MET A 96 -26.13 6.72 -3.70
CA MET A 96 -24.86 6.21 -4.25
C MET A 96 -24.71 6.51 -5.75
N ASP A 97 -25.77 6.99 -6.42
CA ASP A 97 -25.72 7.29 -7.85
C ASP A 97 -24.96 8.59 -8.11
N VAL A 98 -23.74 8.44 -8.60
CA VAL A 98 -22.84 9.54 -8.97
C VAL A 98 -23.43 10.40 -10.10
N LYS A 99 -24.32 9.85 -10.94
CA LYS A 99 -24.92 10.59 -12.06
C LYS A 99 -26.02 11.54 -11.60
N SER A 100 -26.79 11.13 -10.60
CA SER A 100 -27.92 11.90 -10.07
C SER A 100 -27.51 12.86 -8.95
N PHE A 101 -26.66 12.40 -8.02
CA PHE A 101 -26.32 13.12 -6.79
C PHE A 101 -24.84 13.54 -6.70
N GLY A 102 -24.03 13.22 -7.70
CA GLY A 102 -22.59 13.48 -7.68
C GLY A 102 -21.82 12.54 -6.76
N PHE A 103 -20.49 12.70 -6.70
CA PHE A 103 -19.65 11.88 -5.84
C PHE A 103 -19.77 12.32 -4.38
N ILE A 104 -20.69 11.71 -3.63
CA ILE A 104 -20.80 11.95 -2.19
C ILE A 104 -19.70 11.16 -1.48
N PHE A 105 -18.60 11.84 -1.17
CA PHE A 105 -17.42 11.26 -0.51
C PHE A 105 -17.77 10.38 0.70
N ALA A 106 -18.66 10.87 1.57
CA ALA A 106 -19.04 10.17 2.79
C ALA A 106 -19.69 8.81 2.50
N LEU A 107 -20.56 8.71 1.49
CA LEU A 107 -21.28 7.47 1.17
C LEU A 107 -20.43 6.50 0.35
N GLN A 108 -19.42 6.98 -0.37
CA GLN A 108 -18.56 6.11 -1.18
C GLN A 108 -17.38 5.53 -0.42
N ILE A 109 -16.86 6.25 0.58
CA ILE A 109 -15.62 5.86 1.27
C ILE A 109 -15.89 5.33 2.68
N LEU A 110 -16.81 5.93 3.44
CA LEU A 110 -17.03 5.52 4.83
C LEU A 110 -17.58 4.10 4.97
N PRO A 111 -18.53 3.61 4.16
CA PRO A 111 -19.02 2.23 4.27
C PRO A 111 -17.92 1.18 4.09
N THR A 112 -16.96 1.45 3.18
CA THR A 112 -15.77 0.62 3.00
C THR A 112 -14.95 0.52 4.28
N ILE A 113 -14.69 1.65 4.95
CA ILE A 113 -13.96 1.67 6.22
C ILE A 113 -14.70 0.89 7.31
N ILE A 114 -16.03 1.08 7.43
CA ILE A 114 -16.84 0.40 8.45
C ILE A 114 -16.84 -1.12 8.20
N PHE A 115 -17.05 -1.56 6.96
CA PHE A 115 -17.03 -2.97 6.59
C PHE A 115 -15.66 -3.60 6.86
N PHE A 116 -14.57 -2.97 6.41
CA PHE A 116 -13.21 -3.48 6.65
C PHE A 116 -12.87 -3.51 8.13
N SER A 117 -13.33 -2.53 8.92
CA SER A 117 -13.13 -2.52 10.38
C SER A 117 -13.86 -3.68 11.05
N ALA A 118 -15.12 -3.94 10.65
CA ALA A 118 -15.89 -5.07 11.15
C ALA A 118 -15.29 -6.42 10.73
N LEU A 119 -14.90 -6.57 9.47
CA LEU A 119 -14.23 -7.77 8.95
C LEU A 119 -12.91 -8.01 9.70
N THR A 120 -12.10 -6.98 9.88
CA THR A 120 -10.84 -7.07 10.61
C THR A 120 -11.07 -7.47 12.07
N SER A 121 -12.10 -6.90 12.73
CA SER A 121 -12.50 -7.29 14.08
C SER A 121 -12.87 -8.78 14.17
N VAL A 122 -13.62 -9.29 13.20
CA VAL A 122 -13.94 -10.73 13.11
C VAL A 122 -12.67 -11.56 12.90
N LEU A 123 -11.78 -11.16 12.00
CA LEU A 123 -10.51 -11.87 11.76
C LEU A 123 -9.60 -11.89 13.00
N PHE A 124 -9.62 -10.82 13.81
CA PHE A 124 -8.96 -10.77 15.11
C PHE A 124 -9.62 -11.71 16.12
N TYR A 125 -10.95 -11.70 16.21
CA TYR A 125 -11.68 -12.60 17.10
C TYR A 125 -11.43 -14.08 16.77
N LEU A 126 -11.36 -14.42 15.47
CA LEU A 126 -11.07 -15.76 14.97
C LEU A 126 -9.60 -16.17 15.08
N GLY A 127 -8.70 -15.27 15.48
CA GLY A 127 -7.28 -15.58 15.62
C GLY A 127 -6.47 -15.59 14.31
N ILE A 128 -7.05 -15.17 13.17
CA ILE A 128 -6.40 -15.26 11.85
C ILE A 128 -5.28 -14.23 11.74
N ILE A 129 -5.54 -12.98 12.15
CA ILE A 129 -4.53 -11.91 12.10
C ILE A 129 -3.33 -12.26 12.97
N GLN A 130 -3.56 -12.85 14.15
CA GLN A 130 -2.51 -13.26 15.08
C GLN A 130 -1.59 -14.31 14.46
N LYS A 131 -2.15 -15.29 13.74
CA LYS A 131 -1.35 -16.31 13.02
C LYS A 131 -0.49 -15.68 11.93
N VAL A 132 -1.05 -14.74 11.17
CA VAL A 132 -0.32 -14.04 10.09
C VAL A 132 0.81 -13.18 10.67
N VAL A 133 0.53 -12.42 11.74
CA VAL A 133 1.53 -11.59 12.41
C VAL A 133 2.66 -12.44 13.00
N TYR A 134 2.32 -13.59 13.62
CA TYR A 134 3.31 -14.51 14.16
C TYR A 134 4.21 -15.10 13.06
N ALA A 135 3.69 -15.33 11.86
CA ALA A 135 4.48 -15.81 10.72
C ALA A 135 5.40 -14.73 10.11
N LEU A 136 5.10 -13.44 10.33
CA LEU A 136 5.88 -12.30 9.84
C LEU A 136 6.94 -11.81 10.85
N ALA A 137 6.77 -12.13 12.12
CA ALA A 137 7.65 -11.75 13.23
C ALA A 137 8.86 -12.69 13.35
#